data_AF-A0A480BVR1-F1
#
_entry.id   AF-A0A480BVR1-F1
#
_cell.length_a   1.000
_cell.length_b   1.000
_cell.length_c   1.000
_cell.angle_alpha   90.00
_cell.angle_beta   90.00
_cell.angle_gamma   90.00
#
_symmetry.space_group_name_H-M   'P 1'
#
loop_
_entity.id
_entity.type
_entity.pdbx_description
1 polymer ?
#
loop_
_entity_poly.entity_id
_entity_poly.type
_entity_poly.pdbx_seq_one_letter_code
_entity_poly.pdbx_strand_id
1 'polypeptide(L)'
;TLSGNPLATAAGLATLAVVQQPGFYERLEAISGTLMAGLQAAADAAGVPFSTVHAGGMFGFFLRETPPRDLAQAQQADVARFGRLFRA
;
A
#
# COMPACT_ATOMS: atom_id res chain seq x y z
N THR A 1 -9.68 29.77 6.91
CA THR A 1 -9.18 30.73 5.90
C THR A 1 -7.75 30.43 5.44
N LEU A 2 -7.31 29.15 5.46
CA LEU A 2 -5.97 28.74 5.02
C LEU A 2 -5.91 28.21 3.58
N SER A 3 -7.06 28.10 2.89
CA SER A 3 -7.09 27.76 1.47
C SER A 3 -6.34 28.81 0.66
N GLY A 4 -5.35 28.36 -0.12
CA GLY A 4 -4.57 29.23 -0.99
C GLY A 4 -3.45 30.01 -0.29
N ASN A 5 -3.02 29.60 0.91
CA ASN A 5 -1.85 30.24 1.51
C ASN A 5 -0.61 30.04 0.59
N PRO A 6 0.28 31.04 0.44
CA PRO A 6 1.38 30.97 -0.53
C PRO A 6 2.32 29.77 -0.31
N LEU A 7 2.48 29.33 0.94
CA LEU A 7 3.32 28.19 1.29
C LEU A 7 2.76 26.86 0.75
N ALA A 8 1.48 26.59 0.98
CA ALA A 8 0.79 25.39 0.52
C ALA A 8 0.69 25.38 -1.02
N THR A 9 0.46 26.54 -1.63
CA THR A 9 0.46 26.67 -3.09
C THR A 9 1.84 26.38 -3.68
N ALA A 10 2.91 26.93 -3.11
CA ALA A 10 4.28 26.66 -3.57
C ALA A 10 4.66 25.18 -3.39
N ALA A 11 4.35 24.58 -2.23
CA ALA A 11 4.56 23.16 -1.97
C ALA A 11 3.75 22.27 -2.92
N GLY A 12 2.50 22.65 -3.21
CA GLY A 12 1.64 21.94 -4.16
C GLY A 12 2.19 21.98 -5.58
N LEU A 13 2.63 23.15 -6.08
CA LEU A 13 3.24 23.28 -7.39
C LEU A 13 4.54 22.47 -7.51
N ALA A 14 5.40 22.50 -6.49
CA ALA A 14 6.61 21.69 -6.45
C ALA A 14 6.27 20.18 -6.47
N THR A 15 5.25 19.76 -5.72
CA THR A 15 4.77 18.37 -5.72
C THR A 15 4.29 17.98 -7.11
N LEU A 16 3.46 18.81 -7.75
CA LEU A 16 2.95 18.57 -9.10
C LEU A 16 4.08 18.49 -10.14
N ALA A 17 5.13 19.30 -10.02
CA ALA A 17 6.27 19.25 -10.91
C ALA A 17 7.03 17.92 -10.81
N VAL A 18 7.13 17.34 -9.61
CA VAL A 18 7.79 16.05 -9.38
C VAL A 18 6.93 14.88 -9.86
N VAL A 19 5.65 14.83 -9.49
CA VAL A 19 4.77 13.69 -9.84
C VAL A 19 4.43 13.62 -11.33
N GLN A 20 4.58 14.72 -12.07
CA GLN A 20 4.42 14.77 -13.53
C GLN A 20 5.67 14.35 -14.31
N GLN A 21 6.79 14.06 -13.65
CA GLN A 21 7.98 13.58 -14.34
C GLN A 21 7.67 12.25 -15.06
N PRO A 22 8.12 12.07 -16.32
CA PRO A 22 7.94 10.80 -17.03
C PRO A 22 8.51 9.64 -16.22
N GLY A 23 7.77 8.53 -16.14
CA GLY A 23 8.23 7.35 -15.40
C GLY A 23 7.95 7.40 -13.89
N PHE A 24 7.39 8.49 -13.34
CA PHE A 24 7.18 8.62 -11.90
C PHE A 24 6.25 7.52 -11.35
N TYR A 25 5.10 7.31 -11.96
CA TYR A 25 4.13 6.31 -11.51
C TYR A 25 4.53 4.88 -11.86
N GLU A 26 5.22 4.68 -12.99
CA GLU A 26 5.81 3.40 -13.39
C GLU A 26 6.86 2.96 -12.36
N ARG A 27 7.67 3.90 -11.88
CA ARG A 27 8.63 3.64 -10.81
C ARG A 27 7.92 3.30 -9.49
N LEU A 28 6.84 4.01 -9.15
CA LEU A 28 6.05 3.68 -7.96
C LEU A 28 5.44 2.28 -8.03
N GLU A 29 4.87 1.91 -9.18
CA GLU A 29 4.34 0.57 -9.44
C GLU A 29 5.42 -0.51 -9.29
N ALA A 30 6.61 -0.29 -9.85
CA ALA A 30 7.71 -1.23 -9.74
C ALA A 30 8.16 -1.43 -8.28
N ILE A 31 8.23 -0.35 -7.50
CA ILE A 31 8.61 -0.39 -6.09
C ILE A 31 7.55 -1.12 -5.26
N SER A 32 6.28 -0.75 -5.41
CA SER A 32 5.17 -1.36 -4.66
C SER A 32 5.00 -2.85 -5.03
N GLY A 33 5.12 -3.19 -6.32
CA GLY A 33 5.10 -4.57 -6.79
C GLY A 33 6.26 -5.41 -6.23
N THR A 34 7.47 -4.86 -6.21
CA THR A 34 8.64 -5.55 -5.61
C THR A 34 8.43 -5.81 -4.12
N LEU A 35 7.93 -4.81 -3.39
CA LEU A 35 7.64 -4.95 -1.95
C LEU A 35 6.57 -6.02 -1.70
N MET A 36 5.46 -5.98 -2.45
CA MET A 36 4.36 -6.93 -2.29
C MET A 36 4.77 -8.36 -2.64
N ALA A 37 5.50 -8.56 -3.74
CA ALA A 37 6.02 -9.87 -4.12
C ALA A 37 6.95 -10.45 -3.05
N GLY A 38 7.82 -9.62 -2.45
CA GLY A 38 8.69 -10.02 -1.36
C GLY A 38 7.92 -10.45 -0.10
N LEU A 39 6.88 -9.71 0.28
CA LEU A 39 6.04 -10.08 1.42
C LEU A 39 5.27 -11.37 1.16
N GLN A 40 4.71 -11.57 -0.04
CA GLN A 40 4.03 -12.81 -0.41
C GLN A 40 4.97 -14.01 -0.29
N ALA A 41 6.17 -13.92 -0.88
CA ALA A 41 7.15 -15.00 -0.82
C ALA A 41 7.55 -15.34 0.64
N ALA A 42 7.70 -14.34 1.50
CA ALA A 42 7.99 -14.55 2.91
C ALA A 42 6.84 -15.26 3.65
N ALA A 43 5.59 -14.91 3.35
CA ALA A 43 4.42 -15.55 3.92
C ALA A 43 4.24 -17.00 3.43
N ASP A 44 4.49 -17.25 2.14
CA ASP A 44 4.46 -18.58 1.54
C ASP A 44 5.50 -19.49 2.21
N ALA A 45 6.72 -19.00 2.40
CA ALA A 45 7.78 -19.73 3.11
C ALA A 45 7.42 -20.04 4.58
N ALA A 46 6.63 -19.17 5.22
CA ALA A 46 6.15 -19.36 6.58
C ALA A 46 4.85 -20.19 6.67
N GLY A 47 4.24 -20.57 5.55
CA GLY A 47 2.96 -21.28 5.51
C GLY A 47 1.78 -20.45 6.06
N VAL A 48 1.84 -19.12 5.94
CA VAL A 48 0.82 -18.20 6.45
C VAL A 48 -0.15 -17.82 5.32
N PRO A 49 -1.47 -18.01 5.48
CA PRO A 49 -2.47 -17.47 4.56
C PRO A 49 -2.28 -15.96 4.38
N PHE A 50 -1.94 -15.55 3.16
CA PHE A 50 -1.53 -14.18 2.85
C PHE A 50 -1.88 -13.82 1.42
N SER A 51 -2.26 -12.57 1.20
CA SER A 51 -2.51 -12.02 -0.12
C SER A 51 -2.14 -10.55 -0.16
N THR A 52 -1.61 -10.11 -1.30
CA THR A 52 -1.22 -8.72 -1.53
C THR A 52 -2.04 -8.07 -2.63
N VAL A 53 -2.17 -6.74 -2.56
CA VAL A 53 -2.72 -5.89 -3.62
C VAL A 53 -1.83 -4.66 -3.78
N HIS A 54 -1.62 -4.22 -5.02
CA HIS A 54 -0.98 -2.94 -5.31
C HIS A 54 -1.55 -2.32 -6.58
N ALA A 55 -1.46 -0.98 -6.67
CA ALA A 55 -1.75 -0.18 -7.84
C ALA A 55 -1.03 1.17 -7.70
N GLY A 56 -0.13 1.48 -8.63
CA GLY A 56 0.80 2.60 -8.55
C GLY A 56 1.59 2.55 -7.24
N GLY A 57 1.54 3.64 -6.48
CA GLY A 57 2.13 3.72 -5.14
C GLY A 57 1.26 3.18 -4.00
N MET A 58 0.00 2.79 -4.27
CA MET A 58 -0.87 2.22 -3.25
C MET A 58 -0.64 0.72 -3.15
N PHE A 59 -0.49 0.22 -1.92
CA PHE A 59 -0.33 -1.21 -1.68
C PHE A 59 -0.92 -1.60 -0.33
N GLY A 60 -1.17 -2.89 -0.17
CA GLY A 60 -1.67 -3.47 1.07
C GLY A 60 -1.65 -4.98 1.03
N PHE A 61 -1.81 -5.59 2.19
CA PHE A 61 -1.86 -7.04 2.32
C PHE A 61 -2.91 -7.46 3.34
N PHE A 62 -3.29 -8.73 3.25
CA PHE A 62 -4.27 -9.34 4.13
C PHE A 62 -3.74 -10.70 4.59
N LEU A 63 -3.92 -11.03 5.87
CA LEU A 63 -3.64 -12.36 6.42
C LEU A 63 -4.75 -13.36 6.04
N ARG A 64 -5.01 -13.46 4.73
CA ARG A 64 -6.06 -14.27 4.08
C ARG A 64 -5.54 -14.72 2.72
N GLU A 65 -5.98 -15.88 2.23
CA GLU A 65 -5.53 -16.44 0.95
C GLU A 65 -5.91 -15.59 -0.28
N THR A 66 -7.01 -14.85 -0.20
CA THR A 66 -7.50 -14.01 -1.29
C THR A 66 -7.78 -12.59 -0.81
N PRO A 67 -7.52 -11.55 -1.63
CA PRO A 67 -7.87 -10.19 -1.26
C PRO A 67 -9.39 -10.03 -1.08
N PRO A 68 -9.85 -9.35 0.00
CA PRO A 68 -11.27 -9.05 0.16
C PRO A 68 -11.73 -8.07 -0.94
N ARG A 69 -12.94 -8.28 -1.45
CA ARG A 69 -13.53 -7.42 -2.50
C ARG A 69 -14.48 -6.35 -1.97
N ASP A 70 -14.81 -6.42 -0.68
CA ASP A 70 -15.76 -5.52 -0.02
C ASP A 70 -15.43 -5.41 1.49
N LEU A 71 -16.12 -4.49 2.17
CA LEU A 71 -15.92 -4.25 3.59
C LEU A 71 -16.29 -5.46 4.46
N ALA A 72 -17.33 -6.21 4.08
CA ALA A 72 -17.77 -7.38 4.86
C ALA A 72 -16.71 -8.48 4.87
N GLN A 73 -16.07 -8.74 3.72
CA GLN A 73 -14.94 -9.66 3.61
C GLN A 73 -13.71 -9.15 4.35
N ALA A 74 -13.46 -7.84 4.33
CA ALA A 74 -12.35 -7.25 5.07
C ALA A 74 -12.53 -7.40 6.60
N GLN A 75 -13.77 -7.31 7.09
CA GLN A 75 -14.10 -7.48 8.51
C GLN A 75 -13.96 -8.93 9.00
N GLN A 76 -13.85 -9.92 8.10
CA GLN A 76 -13.57 -11.31 8.45
C GLN A 76 -12.08 -11.58 8.74
N ALA A 77 -11.23 -10.55 8.72
CA ALA A 77 -9.81 -10.70 9.00
C ALA A 77 -9.54 -11.17 10.45
N ASP A 78 -8.52 -12.02 10.62
CA ASP A 78 -8.05 -12.43 11.94
C ASP A 78 -7.27 -11.28 12.62
N VAL A 79 -8.01 -10.47 13.37
CA VAL A 79 -7.47 -9.31 14.11
C VAL A 79 -6.44 -9.72 15.16
N ALA A 80 -6.57 -10.91 15.76
CA ALA A 80 -5.62 -11.38 16.76
C ALA A 80 -4.27 -11.73 16.12
N ARG A 81 -4.29 -12.42 14.98
CA ARG A 81 -3.07 -12.71 14.20
C ARG A 81 -2.43 -11.43 13.67
N PHE A 82 -3.23 -10.49 13.16
CA PHE A 82 -2.73 -9.17 12.76
C PHE A 82 -2.08 -8.45 13.95
N GLY A 83 -2.72 -8.46 15.12
CA GLY A 83 -2.16 -7.86 16.34
C GLY A 83 -0.81 -8.45 16.74
N ARG A 84 -0.58 -9.76 16.57
CA ARG A 84 0.73 -10.39 16.83
C ARG A 84 1.81 -9.94 15.84
N LEU A 85 1.48 -9.75 14.57
CA LEU A 85 2.44 -9.31 13.54
C LEU A 85 3.02 -7.93 13.84
N PHE A 86 2.20 -7.00 14.37
CA PHE A 86 2.58 -5.59 14.55
C PHE A 86 2.96 -5.19 15.98
N ARG A 87 2.88 -6.11 16.94
CA ARG A 87 3.23 -5.86 18.35
C ARG A 87 4.45 -6.67 18.82
N ALA A 88 5.14 -7.31 17.89
CA ALA A 88 6.39 -8.03 18.14
C ALA A 88 7.58 -7.06 18.20
#